data_AF-X1FNE2-F1
#
_entry.id   AF-X1FNE2-F1
#
_cell.length_a   1.000
_cell.length_b   1.000
_cell.length_c   1.000
_cell.angle_alpha   90.00
_cell.angle_beta   90.00
_cell.angle_gamma   90.00
#
_symmetry.space_group_name_H-M   'P 1'
#
loop_
_entity.id
_entity.type
_entity.pdbx_description
1 polymer ?
#
loop_
_entity_poly.entity_id
_entity_poly.type
_entity_poly.pdbx_seq_one_letter_code
_entity_poly.pdbx_strand_id
1 'polypeptide(L)'
;MDNQDLEALAEKVADLILNSQKVVVFTGAGVSTESGIPDFRSPGGIWERFDPDDFTYQKFVSNPESRRKQWQMLREGLLTGGAVPNPTHYA
;
A
#
# COMPACT_ATOMS: atom_id res chain seq x y z
N MET A 1 -10.81 18.71 -7.61
CA MET A 1 -9.44 19.23 -7.74
C MET A 1 -9.13 19.11 -9.21
N ASP A 2 -8.94 20.23 -9.89
CA ASP A 2 -8.58 20.19 -11.30
C ASP A 2 -7.07 19.96 -11.46
N ASN A 3 -6.60 19.86 -12.70
CA ASN A 3 -5.19 19.55 -12.97
C ASN A 3 -4.24 20.70 -12.57
N GLN A 4 -4.73 21.95 -12.56
CA GLN A 4 -3.93 23.12 -12.20
C GLN A 4 -3.66 23.16 -10.70
N ASP A 5 -4.64 22.77 -9.89
CA ASP A 5 -4.47 22.62 -8.44
C ASP A 5 -3.39 21.57 -8.09
N LEU A 6 -3.33 20.46 -8.84
CA LEU A 6 -2.36 19.38 -8.60
C LEU A 6 -0.94 19.80 -8.97
N GLU A 7 -0.76 20.48 -10.09
CA GLU A 7 0.54 21.01 -10.53
C GLU A 7 1.09 22.01 -9.50
N ALA A 8 0.26 22.94 -9.02
CA ALA A 8 0.66 23.90 -7.99
C ALA A 8 1.07 23.22 -6.67
N LEU A 9 0.37 22.15 -6.26
CA LEU A 9 0.74 21.37 -5.08
C LEU A 9 2.05 20.59 -5.28
N ALA A 10 2.28 20.04 -6.47
CA ALA A 10 3.51 19.32 -6.80
C ALA A 10 4.72 20.25 -6.76
N GLU A 11 4.62 21.46 -7.34
CA GLU A 11 5.66 22.49 -7.26
C GLU A 11 5.97 22.86 -5.82
N LYS A 12 4.93 23.08 -5.00
CA LYS A 12 5.10 23.41 -3.58
C LYS A 12 5.83 22.30 -2.81
N VAL A 13 5.54 21.03 -3.10
CA VAL A 13 6.24 19.90 -2.46
C VAL A 13 7.69 19.82 -2.94
N ALA A 14 7.95 20.03 -4.23
CA ALA A 14 9.30 20.07 -4.77
C ALA A 14 10.16 21.15 -4.09
N ASP A 15 9.60 22.35 -3.91
CA ASP A 15 10.26 23.45 -3.20
C ASP A 15 10.59 23.09 -1.74
N LEU A 16 9.66 22.44 -1.03
CA LEU A 16 9.90 22.00 0.34
C LEU A 16 11.04 20.96 0.42
N ILE A 17 11.11 20.05 -0.55
CA ILE A 17 12.18 19.04 -0.64
C ILE A 17 13.52 19.73 -0.93
N LEU A 18 13.59 20.60 -1.93
CA LEU A 18 14.83 21.29 -2.33
C LEU A 18 15.40 22.18 -1.22
N ASN A 19 14.55 22.79 -0.40
CA ASN A 19 14.97 23.65 0.71
C ASN A 19 15.25 22.89 2.01
N SER A 20 14.99 21.58 2.05
CA SER A 20 15.22 20.75 3.24
C SER A 20 16.66 20.25 3.31
N GLN A 21 17.30 20.39 4.47
CA GLN A 21 18.64 19.83 4.70
C GLN A 21 18.61 18.30 4.91
N LYS A 22 17.48 17.79 5.43
CA LYS A 22 17.27 16.37 5.72
C LYS A 22 15.82 16.02 5.43
N VAL A 23 15.60 15.09 4.53
CA VAL A 23 14.27 14.60 4.14
C VAL A 23 14.08 13.21 4.69
N VAL A 24 12.88 12.95 5.24
CA VAL A 24 12.43 11.62 5.66
C VAL A 24 11.17 11.30 4.87
N VAL A 25 11.17 10.17 4.17
CA VAL A 25 10.02 9.70 3.41
C VAL A 25 9.27 8.66 4.23
N PHE A 26 7.98 8.88 4.45
CA PHE A 26 7.09 7.90 5.07
C PHE A 26 6.14 7.35 4.02
N THR A 27 6.25 6.06 3.72
CA THR A 27 5.43 5.39 2.69
C THR A 27 4.49 4.37 3.32
N GLY A 28 3.49 3.97 2.56
CA GLY A 28 2.60 2.87 2.89
C GLY A 28 2.27 2.04 1.65
N ALA A 29 1.34 1.09 1.80
CA ALA A 29 0.95 0.19 0.71
C ALA A 29 0.51 0.90 -0.58
N GLY A 30 -0.02 2.13 -0.48
CA GLY A 30 -0.44 2.95 -1.62
C GLY A 30 0.65 3.12 -2.69
N VAL A 31 1.92 3.25 -2.28
CA VAL A 31 3.06 3.40 -3.21
C VAL A 31 3.26 2.17 -4.10
N SER A 32 2.77 1.00 -3.68
CA SER A 32 2.93 -0.26 -4.42
C SER A 32 1.67 -0.69 -5.20
N THR A 33 0.61 0.12 -5.19
CA THR A 33 -0.63 -0.19 -5.94
C THR A 33 -0.38 -0.25 -7.45
N GLU A 34 0.41 0.68 -7.98
CA GLU A 34 0.85 0.67 -9.38
C GLU A 34 1.82 -0.47 -9.72
N SER A 35 2.40 -1.12 -8.69
CA SER A 35 3.21 -2.33 -8.85
C SER A 35 2.34 -3.61 -8.87
N GLY A 36 1.01 -3.47 -8.85
CA GLY A 36 0.07 -4.60 -8.83
C GLY A 36 -0.17 -5.20 -7.45
N ILE A 37 0.35 -4.58 -6.37
CA ILE A 37 0.12 -5.02 -4.99
C ILE A 37 -1.06 -4.23 -4.43
N PRO A 38 -2.21 -4.87 -4.13
CA PRO A 38 -3.36 -4.15 -3.60
C PRO A 38 -3.04 -3.55 -2.22
N ASP A 39 -3.51 -2.33 -1.98
CA ASP A 39 -3.52 -1.80 -0.64
C ASP A 39 -4.72 -2.35 0.16
N PHE A 40 -4.80 -1.94 1.43
CA PHE A 40 -5.84 -2.41 2.32
C PHE A 40 -7.16 -1.62 2.23
N ARG A 41 -7.12 -0.33 1.90
CA ARG A 41 -8.20 0.63 2.26
C ARG A 41 -8.81 1.39 1.09
N SER A 42 -8.14 1.43 -0.06
CA SER A 42 -8.69 2.06 -1.26
C SER A 42 -9.88 1.25 -1.79
N PRO A 43 -10.76 1.87 -2.60
CA PRO A 43 -11.83 1.14 -3.28
C PRO A 43 -11.28 -0.08 -4.02
N GLY A 44 -11.88 -1.25 -3.81
CA GLY A 44 -11.42 -2.54 -4.35
C GLY A 44 -10.24 -3.19 -3.60
N GLY A 45 -9.77 -2.58 -2.49
CA GLY A 45 -8.68 -3.04 -1.64
C GLY A 45 -9.01 -4.29 -0.80
N ILE A 46 -8.05 -4.73 0.01
CA ILE A 46 -8.15 -6.00 0.75
C ILE A 46 -9.35 -6.00 1.72
N TRP A 47 -9.68 -4.90 2.40
CA TRP A 47 -10.78 -4.83 3.37
C TRP A 47 -12.18 -4.88 2.77
N GLU A 48 -12.33 -4.68 1.46
CA GLU A 48 -13.61 -4.93 0.79
C GLU A 48 -13.80 -6.42 0.45
N ARG A 49 -12.71 -7.21 0.47
CA ARG A 49 -12.71 -8.64 0.10
C ARG A 49 -12.60 -9.56 1.32
N PHE A 50 -12.00 -9.08 2.40
CA PHE A 50 -11.73 -9.87 3.60
C PHE A 50 -12.04 -9.09 4.88
N ASP A 51 -12.41 -9.80 5.93
CA ASP A 51 -12.60 -9.23 7.27
C ASP A 51 -11.23 -8.79 7.85
N PRO A 52 -11.05 -7.50 8.23
CA PRO A 52 -9.83 -7.04 8.88
C PRO A 52 -9.45 -7.82 10.16
N ASP A 53 -10.43 -8.35 10.89
CA ASP A 53 -10.17 -9.16 12.09
C ASP A 53 -9.42 -10.46 11.76
N ASP A 54 -9.65 -11.02 10.57
CA ASP A 54 -8.93 -12.21 10.08
C ASP A 54 -7.42 -11.96 9.93
N PHE A 55 -6.94 -10.70 9.98
CA PHE A 55 -5.54 -10.29 9.84
C PHE A 55 -4.84 -9.92 11.15
N THR A 56 -5.55 -9.98 12.28
CA THR A 56 -4.95 -9.69 13.59
C THR A 56 -4.10 -10.86 14.08
N TYR A 57 -3.06 -10.54 14.86
CA TYR A 57 -2.23 -11.57 15.52
C TYR A 57 -3.08 -12.48 16.41
N GLN A 58 -3.99 -11.89 17.19
CA GLN A 58 -4.86 -12.58 18.12
C GLN A 58 -5.74 -13.60 17.39
N LYS A 59 -6.34 -13.22 16.27
CA LYS A 59 -7.15 -14.12 15.44
C LYS A 59 -6.30 -15.22 14.82
N PHE A 60 -5.12 -14.88 14.31
CA PHE A 60 -4.20 -15.84 13.72
C PHE A 60 -3.80 -16.96 14.69
N VAL A 61 -3.45 -16.63 15.93
CA VAL A 61 -3.02 -17.63 16.93
C VAL A 61 -4.19 -18.42 17.52
N SER A 62 -5.35 -17.79 17.71
CA SER A 62 -6.51 -18.41 18.35
C SER A 62 -7.37 -19.24 17.40
N ASN A 63 -7.38 -18.94 16.09
CA ASN A 63 -8.29 -19.56 15.12
C ASN A 63 -7.52 -20.28 13.98
N PRO A 64 -7.52 -21.63 13.96
CA PRO A 64 -6.91 -22.39 12.88
C PRO A 64 -7.46 -22.10 11.47
N GLU A 65 -8.75 -21.79 11.33
CA GLU A 65 -9.35 -21.48 10.03
C GLU A 65 -8.90 -20.12 9.49
N SER A 66 -8.89 -19.07 10.33
CA SER A 66 -8.33 -17.77 9.94
C SER A 66 -6.86 -17.91 9.52
N ARG A 67 -6.10 -18.75 10.24
CA ARG A 67 -4.73 -19.09 9.89
C ARG A 67 -4.61 -19.76 8.51
N ARG A 68 -5.48 -20.73 8.21
CA ARG A 68 -5.50 -21.40 6.89
C ARG A 68 -5.85 -20.42 5.77
N LYS A 69 -6.86 -19.57 5.97
CA LYS A 69 -7.23 -18.52 5.00
C LYS A 69 -6.06 -17.61 4.66
N GLN A 70 -5.34 -17.11 5.66
CA GLN A 70 -4.17 -16.26 5.42
C GLN A 70 -3.08 -16.99 4.63
N TRP A 71 -2.76 -18.24 5.00
CA TRP A 71 -1.76 -19.03 4.26
C TRP A 71 -2.19 -19.33 2.82
N GLN A 72 -3.48 -19.54 2.57
CA GLN A 72 -4.02 -19.70 1.22
C GLN A 72 -3.87 -18.41 0.42
N MET A 73 -4.24 -17.27 1.00
CA MET A 73 -4.11 -15.95 0.38
C MET A 73 -2.66 -15.62 -0.02
N LEU A 74 -1.69 -15.93 0.86
CA LEU A 74 -0.27 -15.76 0.57
C LEU A 74 0.19 -16.68 -0.56
N ARG A 75 -0.29 -17.94 -0.59
CA ARG A 75 0.02 -18.91 -1.64
C ARG A 75 -0.52 -18.49 -3.00
N GLU A 76 -1.72 -17.90 -3.03
CA GLU A 76 -2.38 -17.43 -4.26
C GLU A 76 -1.72 -16.17 -4.85
N GLY A 77 -0.68 -15.64 -4.18
CA GLY A 77 0.15 -14.56 -4.72
C GLY A 77 -0.44 -13.17 -4.56
N LEU A 78 -1.48 -13.00 -3.73
CA LEU A 78 -2.15 -11.71 -3.50
C LEU A 78 -1.17 -10.59 -3.11
N LEU A 79 -0.02 -10.93 -2.51
CA LEU A 79 0.99 -9.96 -2.07
C LEU A 79 2.28 -9.95 -2.89
N THR A 80 2.52 -10.93 -3.77
CA THR A 80 3.87 -11.13 -4.34
C THR A 80 3.91 -11.67 -5.78
N GLY A 81 2.78 -11.77 -6.49
CA GLY A 81 2.74 -12.33 -7.84
C GLY A 81 3.39 -11.43 -8.91
N GLY A 82 4.72 -11.47 -9.05
CA GLY A 82 5.44 -10.82 -10.16
C GLY A 82 5.56 -9.29 -10.08
N ALA A 83 5.33 -8.70 -8.91
CA ALA A 83 5.44 -7.26 -8.71
C ALA A 83 6.88 -6.76 -8.89
N VAL A 84 7.04 -5.59 -9.52
CA VAL A 84 8.32 -4.90 -9.71
C VAL A 84 8.21 -3.45 -9.21
N PRO A 85 9.33 -2.78 -8.85
CA PRO A 85 9.26 -1.37 -8.45
C PRO A 85 8.69 -0.51 -9.58
N ASN A 86 7.83 0.44 -9.23
CA ASN A 86 7.24 1.43 -10.14
C ASN A 86 8.01 2.77 -10.09
N PRO A 87 7.68 3.77 -10.93
CA PRO A 87 8.39 5.06 -10.97
C PRO A 87 8.53 5.75 -9.61
N THR A 88 7.53 5.66 -8.73
CA THR A 88 7.60 6.25 -7.37
C THR A 88 8.72 5.67 -6.52
N HIS A 89 9.11 4.41 -6.74
CA HIS A 89 10.22 3.79 -6.01
C HIS A 89 11.60 4.24 -6.51
N TYR A 90 11.69 4.73 -7.76
CA TYR A 90 12.92 5.20 -8.37
C TYR A 90 13.13 6.71 -8.28
N ALA A 91 12.08 7.44 -7.89
CA ALA A 91 12.08 8.90 -7.76
C ALA A 91 12.88 9.39 -6.56
#